data_AF-A0A7R8HDG5-F1
#
_entry.id   AF-A0A7R8HDG5-F1
#
_cell.length_a   1.000
_cell.length_b   1.000
_cell.length_c   1.000
_cell.angle_alpha   90.00
_cell.angle_beta   90.00
_cell.angle_gamma   90.00
#
_symmetry.space_group_name_H-M   'P 1'
#
loop_
_entity.id
_entity.type
_entity.pdbx_description
1 polymer ?
#
loop_
_entity_poly.entity_id
_entity_poly.type
_entity_poly.pdbx_seq_one_letter_code
_entity_poly.pdbx_strand_id
1 'polypeptide(L)'
;MRSIGSLAHHSKLLHTSSKLSSLNVTNGRINCTMIPGDGVGPEIMDSVIRVVSATGAPINFETLQLSEVQHETSASLSDVCESVRKNENELDLYANVVKIRSLRGVKTRHSNLDMVIIREQTEGEIFSLGT
;
A
#
# COMPACT_ATOMS: atom_id res chain seq x y z
N MET A 1 17.09 37.36 32.88
CA MET A 1 17.76 37.69 31.61
C MET A 1 18.64 36.51 31.17
N ARG A 2 18.20 35.76 30.16
CA ARG A 2 18.93 35.38 28.92
C ARG A 2 18.18 34.21 28.25
N SER A 3 17.69 34.51 27.06
CA SER A 3 17.02 33.62 26.11
C SER A 3 18.06 32.79 25.35
N ILE A 4 17.74 31.51 25.14
CA ILE A 4 18.30 30.59 24.14
C ILE A 4 17.12 29.66 23.81
N GLY A 5 16.47 29.71 22.65
CA GLY A 5 17.04 29.60 21.31
C GLY A 5 16.54 28.28 20.73
N SER A 6 15.42 28.34 20.01
CA SER A 6 14.80 27.23 19.27
C SER A 6 15.82 26.57 18.33
N LEU A 7 16.06 25.27 18.50
CA LEU A 7 16.75 24.44 17.51
C LEU A 7 15.71 23.59 16.76
N ALA A 8 15.10 24.21 15.75
CA ALA A 8 14.61 23.51 14.59
C ALA A 8 15.83 22.95 13.83
N HIS A 9 16.05 21.64 13.89
CA HIS A 9 17.11 21.00 13.10
C HIS A 9 16.50 20.12 12.00
N HIS A 10 16.49 20.71 10.80
CA HIS A 10 16.76 20.08 9.52
C HIS A 10 15.83 18.95 9.04
N SER A 11 14.67 19.35 8.52
CA SER A 11 14.03 18.67 7.40
C SER A 11 14.79 18.99 6.10
N LYS A 12 15.76 18.16 5.71
CA LYS A 12 16.28 18.14 4.34
C LYS A 12 16.56 16.69 3.97
N LEU A 13 15.58 16.07 3.35
CA LEU A 13 15.69 15.04 2.31
C LEU A 13 14.26 14.61 2.02
N LEU A 14 13.73 15.01 0.87
CA LEU A 14 12.86 14.23 -0.03
C LEU A 14 12.49 15.15 -1.19
N HIS A 15 13.36 15.14 -2.20
CA HIS A 15 13.13 15.77 -3.48
C HIS A 15 12.31 14.81 -4.35
N THR A 16 10.98 14.82 -4.21
CA THR A 16 10.02 14.30 -5.20
C THR A 16 8.66 14.98 -4.99
N SER A 17 8.57 16.26 -5.34
CA SER A 17 7.37 17.09 -5.16
C SER A 17 6.43 17.10 -6.37
N SER A 18 6.76 16.44 -7.48
CA SER A 18 5.98 16.53 -8.74
C SER A 18 4.90 15.46 -8.92
N LYS A 19 4.80 14.46 -8.03
CA LYS A 19 3.80 13.37 -8.13
C LYS A 19 2.75 13.37 -7.00
N LEU A 20 2.86 14.28 -6.03
CA LEU A 20 1.85 14.44 -4.97
C LEU A 20 0.66 15.31 -5.42
N SER A 21 0.80 16.01 -6.55
CA SER A 21 -0.22 16.90 -7.13
C SER A 21 -1.39 16.15 -7.77
N SER A 22 -1.33 14.83 -7.87
CA SER A 22 -2.33 14.03 -8.56
C SER A 22 -3.17 13.17 -7.60
N LEU A 23 -2.66 12.82 -6.41
CA LEU A 23 -3.40 11.99 -5.44
C LEU A 23 -4.83 12.48 -5.19
N ASN A 24 -5.79 11.55 -5.21
CA ASN A 24 -7.17 11.83 -4.86
C ASN A 24 -7.27 12.15 -3.36
N VAL A 25 -7.46 13.43 -3.04
CA VAL A 25 -7.52 13.94 -1.68
C VAL A 25 -8.91 14.46 -1.38
N THR A 26 -9.51 13.99 -0.28
CA THR A 26 -10.78 14.51 0.26
C THR A 26 -10.57 15.03 1.67
N ASN A 27 -11.00 16.27 1.95
CA ASN A 27 -10.82 16.93 3.26
C ASN A 27 -9.38 16.86 3.81
N GLY A 28 -8.38 16.96 2.93
CA GLY A 28 -6.96 16.87 3.29
C GLY A 28 -6.44 15.46 3.58
N ARG A 29 -7.23 14.42 3.31
CA ARG A 29 -6.86 13.00 3.45
C ARG A 29 -6.73 12.34 2.09
N ILE A 30 -5.67 11.55 1.89
CA ILE A 30 -5.44 10.74 0.70
C ILE A 30 -6.42 9.57 0.72
N ASN A 31 -7.19 9.41 -0.36
CA ASN A 31 -8.08 8.26 -0.53
C ASN A 31 -7.28 7.03 -0.98
N CYS A 32 -7.51 5.90 -0.35
CA CYS A 32 -6.84 4.64 -0.63
C CYS A 32 -7.89 3.53 -0.75
N THR A 33 -7.98 2.90 -1.92
CA THR A 33 -8.80 1.70 -2.10
C THR A 33 -8.18 0.55 -1.31
N MET A 34 -8.97 -0.11 -0.47
CA MET A 34 -8.54 -1.28 0.28
C MET A 34 -9.39 -2.49 -0.09
N ILE A 35 -8.72 -3.60 -0.42
CA ILE A 35 -9.37 -4.88 -0.73
C ILE A 35 -8.95 -5.87 0.36
N PRO A 36 -9.86 -6.24 1.29
CA PRO A 36 -9.53 -7.15 2.38
C PRO A 36 -9.20 -8.57 1.92
N GLY A 37 -9.79 -9.00 0.80
CA GLY A 37 -9.71 -10.37 0.32
C GLY A 37 -10.44 -11.37 1.24
N ASP A 38 -10.04 -12.63 1.14
CA ASP A 38 -10.65 -13.76 1.84
C ASP A 38 -9.70 -14.36 2.91
N GLY A 39 -10.21 -15.30 3.72
CA GLY A 39 -9.42 -16.00 4.73
C GLY A 39 -9.05 -15.09 5.89
N VAL A 40 -7.75 -14.99 6.21
CA VAL A 40 -7.22 -14.11 7.28
C VAL A 40 -7.08 -12.64 6.85
N GLY A 41 -7.41 -12.33 5.60
CA GLY A 41 -7.27 -11.01 5.01
C GLY A 41 -8.02 -9.91 5.76
N PRO A 42 -9.33 -10.07 6.05
CA PRO A 42 -10.11 -9.09 6.81
C PRO A 42 -9.50 -8.72 8.17
N GLU A 43 -9.07 -9.70 8.97
CA GLU A 43 -8.50 -9.46 10.31
C GLU A 43 -7.15 -8.72 10.24
N ILE A 44 -6.35 -9.01 9.21
CA ILE A 44 -5.09 -8.32 8.96
C ILE A 44 -5.37 -6.87 8.53
N MET A 45 -6.30 -6.63 7.61
CA MET A 45 -6.61 -5.29 7.12
C MET A 45 -7.23 -4.40 8.19
N ASP A 46 -8.09 -4.95 9.06
CA ASP A 46 -8.58 -4.24 10.24
C ASP A 46 -7.44 -3.80 11.16
N SER A 47 -6.41 -4.62 11.30
CA SER A 47 -5.22 -4.28 12.07
C SER A 47 -4.39 -3.18 11.40
N VAL A 48 -4.30 -3.17 10.06
CA VAL A 48 -3.67 -2.09 9.30
C VAL A 48 -4.41 -0.77 9.52
N ILE A 49 -5.74 -0.74 9.38
CA ILE A 49 -6.53 0.48 9.62
C ILE A 49 -6.26 1.03 11.02
N ARG A 50 -6.30 0.17 12.05
CA ARG A 50 -6.08 0.59 13.44
C ARG A 50 -4.69 1.20 13.65
N VAL A 51 -3.65 0.54 13.15
CA VAL A 51 -2.26 1.03 13.29
C VAL A 51 -2.08 2.33 12.52
N VAL A 52 -2.51 2.39 11.26
CA VAL A 52 -2.38 3.60 10.42
C VAL A 52 -3.15 4.77 11.03
N SER A 53 -4.36 4.54 11.52
CA SER A 53 -5.16 5.59 12.19
C SER A 53 -4.47 6.10 13.46
N ALA A 54 -3.88 5.20 14.25
CA ALA A 54 -3.15 5.58 15.46
C ALA A 54 -1.88 6.41 15.17
N THR A 55 -1.31 6.33 13.96
CA THR A 55 -0.16 7.17 13.57
C THR A 55 -0.54 8.61 13.24
N GLY A 56 -1.84 8.91 13.05
CA GLY A 56 -2.31 10.20 12.58
C GLY A 56 -2.10 10.44 11.07
N ALA A 57 -1.73 9.40 10.31
CA ALA A 57 -1.58 9.51 8.86
C ALA A 57 -2.91 9.97 8.22
N PRO A 58 -2.87 10.92 7.27
CA PRO A 58 -4.05 11.47 6.62
C PRO A 58 -4.55 10.53 5.50
N ILE A 59 -4.92 9.29 5.84
CA ILE A 59 -5.39 8.28 4.88
C ILE A 59 -6.87 7.97 5.15
N ASN A 60 -7.67 8.02 4.11
CA ASN A 60 -9.06 7.58 4.11
C ASN A 60 -9.16 6.27 3.32
N PHE A 61 -9.54 5.18 3.99
CA PHE A 61 -9.64 3.87 3.34
C PHE A 61 -11.05 3.67 2.77
N GLU A 62 -11.14 3.44 1.45
CA GLU A 62 -12.34 3.00 0.74
C GLU A 62 -12.29 1.48 0.61
N THR A 63 -12.97 0.78 1.51
CA THR A 63 -12.96 -0.69 1.53
C THR A 63 -13.94 -1.25 0.51
N LEU A 64 -13.45 -2.10 -0.40
CA LEU A 64 -14.25 -2.85 -1.36
C LEU A 64 -14.05 -4.34 -1.13
N GLN A 65 -15.15 -5.07 -0.90
CA GLN A 65 -15.10 -6.51 -0.79
C GLN A 65 -14.92 -7.10 -2.18
N LEU A 66 -13.82 -7.82 -2.39
CA LEU A 66 -13.61 -8.63 -3.60
C LEU A 66 -13.32 -10.05 -3.11
N SER A 67 -14.24 -10.96 -3.35
CA SER A 67 -14.18 -12.33 -2.84
C SER A 67 -14.31 -13.33 -3.99
N GLU A 68 -13.43 -14.33 -3.99
CA GLU A 68 -13.52 -15.48 -4.91
C GLU A 68 -14.40 -16.60 -4.33
N VAL A 69 -14.67 -16.57 -3.03
CA VAL A 69 -15.45 -17.60 -2.32
C VAL A 69 -16.92 -17.18 -2.14
N GLN A 70 -17.16 -15.89 -1.93
CA GLN A 70 -18.48 -15.31 -1.66
C GLN A 70 -18.83 -14.27 -2.73
N HIS A 71 -19.05 -14.74 -3.96
CA HIS A 71 -19.33 -13.88 -5.12
C HIS A 71 -20.53 -12.95 -4.91
N GLU A 72 -21.56 -13.38 -4.17
CA GLU A 72 -22.79 -12.60 -3.92
C GLU A 72 -22.56 -11.32 -3.10
N THR A 73 -21.52 -11.31 -2.25
CA THR A 73 -21.15 -10.15 -1.43
C THR A 73 -19.97 -9.37 -2.00
N SER A 74 -19.44 -9.83 -3.14
CA SER A 74 -18.31 -9.20 -3.81
C SER A 74 -18.78 -8.00 -4.64
N ALA A 75 -18.04 -6.90 -4.56
CA ALA A 75 -18.10 -5.83 -5.53
C ALA A 75 -17.76 -6.37 -6.92
N SER A 76 -18.29 -5.71 -7.96
CA SER A 76 -17.93 -6.06 -9.33
C SER A 76 -16.48 -5.68 -9.61
N LEU A 77 -15.82 -6.42 -10.51
CA LEU A 77 -14.47 -6.06 -10.97
C LEU A 77 -14.44 -4.65 -11.57
N SER A 78 -15.53 -4.20 -12.21
CA SER A 78 -15.69 -2.84 -12.70
C SER A 78 -15.60 -1.82 -11.56
N ASP A 79 -16.37 -1.98 -10.48
CA ASP A 79 -16.38 -1.05 -9.35
C ASP A 79 -15.01 -0.98 -8.67
N VAL A 80 -14.35 -2.12 -8.52
CA VAL A 80 -12.99 -2.20 -7.97
C VAL A 80 -12.01 -1.46 -8.87
N CYS A 81 -12.03 -1.72 -10.18
CA CYS A 81 -11.15 -1.03 -11.11
C CYS A 81 -11.43 0.48 -11.16
N GLU A 82 -12.68 0.89 -11.05
CA GLU A 82 -13.07 2.30 -10.99
C GLU A 82 -12.54 2.98 -9.73
N SER A 83 -12.73 2.39 -8.55
CA SER A 83 -12.19 2.94 -7.29
C SER A 83 -10.67 3.04 -7.33
N VAL A 84 -9.99 2.01 -7.82
CA VAL A 84 -8.53 2.00 -7.93
C VAL A 84 -8.02 3.10 -8.86
N ARG A 85 -8.62 3.24 -10.05
CA ARG A 85 -8.29 4.32 -11.00
C ARG A 85 -8.61 5.70 -10.43
N LYS A 86 -9.77 5.85 -9.80
CA LYS A 86 -10.24 7.09 -9.17
C LYS A 86 -9.29 7.55 -8.06
N ASN A 87 -8.75 6.62 -7.28
CA ASN A 87 -7.81 6.93 -6.21
C ASN A 87 -6.36 7.07 -6.72
N GLU A 88 -6.21 7.26 -8.05
CA GLU A 88 -4.97 7.45 -8.79
C GLU A 88 -3.88 6.41 -8.53
N ASN A 89 -4.32 5.20 -8.19
CA ASN A 89 -3.49 4.01 -8.24
C ASN A 89 -3.60 3.44 -9.66
N GLU A 90 -3.18 4.19 -10.67
CA GLU A 90 -3.11 3.66 -12.03
C GLU A 90 -2.33 2.34 -11.97
N LEU A 91 -2.99 1.24 -12.33
CA LEU A 91 -2.51 -0.13 -12.16
C LEU A 91 -1.46 -0.48 -13.23
N ASP A 92 -0.57 0.46 -13.54
CA ASP A 92 0.59 0.30 -14.40
C ASP A 92 1.65 -0.59 -13.70
N LEU A 93 1.16 -1.72 -13.17
CA LEU A 93 1.82 -2.71 -12.34
C LEU A 93 2.66 -3.62 -13.22
N TYR A 94 3.65 -3.05 -13.90
CA TYR A 94 4.61 -3.83 -14.69
C TYR A 94 5.54 -4.67 -13.83
N ALA A 95 5.73 -4.28 -12.56
CA ALA A 95 6.69 -4.90 -11.69
C ALA A 95 6.14 -5.15 -10.29
N ASN A 96 6.32 -6.38 -9.80
CA ASN A 96 6.16 -6.72 -8.39
C ASN A 96 7.50 -6.54 -7.67
N VAL A 97 7.51 -5.73 -6.62
CA VAL A 97 8.68 -5.46 -5.79
C VAL A 97 8.53 -6.17 -4.44
N VAL A 98 9.37 -7.18 -4.21
CA VAL A 98 9.39 -7.95 -2.95
C VAL A 98 10.64 -7.61 -2.17
N LYS A 99 10.46 -6.97 -1.01
CA LYS A 99 11.56 -6.68 -0.08
C LYS A 99 11.72 -7.82 0.93
N ILE A 100 12.93 -8.37 1.00
CA ILE A 100 13.30 -9.43 1.94
C ILE A 100 14.31 -8.85 2.93
N ARG A 101 13.90 -8.77 4.19
CA ARG A 101 14.75 -8.27 5.29
C ARG A 101 14.73 -9.20 6.50
N SER A 102 15.89 -9.39 7.12
CA SER A 102 15.95 -10.00 8.44
C SER A 102 15.30 -9.08 9.48
N LEU A 103 14.35 -9.60 10.26
CA LEU A 103 13.71 -8.86 11.34
C LEU A 103 14.44 -9.12 12.67
N ARG A 104 14.75 -8.05 13.40
CA ARG A 104 15.38 -8.16 14.72
C ARG A 104 14.49 -8.97 15.67
N GLY A 105 15.06 -9.98 16.31
CA GLY A 105 14.35 -10.85 17.27
C GLY A 105 13.68 -12.08 16.64
N VAL A 106 13.62 -12.18 15.31
CA VAL A 106 13.09 -13.37 14.62
C VAL A 106 14.23 -14.31 14.29
N LYS A 107 14.22 -15.53 14.85
CA LYS A 107 15.22 -16.56 14.55
C LYS A 107 14.90 -17.25 13.23
N THR A 108 15.85 -17.22 12.31
CA THR A 108 15.78 -17.85 11.00
C THR A 108 17.09 -18.59 10.70
N ARG A 109 17.10 -19.50 9.71
CA ARG A 109 18.32 -20.21 9.29
C ARG A 109 19.42 -19.26 8.80
N HIS A 110 19.04 -18.25 8.02
CA HIS A 110 19.93 -17.22 7.48
C HIS A 110 19.65 -15.88 8.14
N SER A 111 20.69 -15.10 8.40
CA SER A 111 20.63 -13.76 9.03
C SER A 111 21.27 -12.70 8.14
N ASN A 112 21.09 -11.42 8.47
CA ASN A 112 21.61 -10.27 7.74
C ASN A 112 21.17 -10.22 6.27
N LEU A 113 19.92 -10.59 6.01
CA LEU A 113 19.31 -10.44 4.70
C LEU A 113 18.80 -9.01 4.52
N ASP A 114 19.20 -8.35 3.44
CA ASP A 114 18.62 -7.11 2.94
C ASP A 114 18.71 -7.11 1.41
N MET A 115 17.67 -7.65 0.78
CA MET A 115 17.61 -7.77 -0.68
C MET A 115 16.22 -7.42 -1.20
N VAL A 116 16.17 -7.03 -2.47
CA VAL A 116 14.93 -6.72 -3.19
C VAL A 116 14.86 -7.61 -4.42
N ILE A 117 13.71 -8.22 -4.65
CA ILE A 117 13.38 -8.92 -5.88
C ILE A 117 12.43 -8.03 -6.67
N ILE A 118 12.75 -7.77 -7.93
CA ILE A 118 11.87 -7.11 -8.89
C ILE A 118 11.49 -8.17 -9.92
N ARG A 119 10.20 -8.46 -10.04
CA ARG A 119 9.65 -9.39 -11.03
C ARG A 119 8.79 -8.63 -12.01
N GLU A 120 8.99 -8.87 -13.29
CA GLU A 120 8.11 -8.38 -14.35
C GLU A 120 6.74 -9.12 -14.27
N GLN A 121 5.64 -8.41 -14.52
CA GLN A 121 4.26 -8.87 -14.29
C GLN A 121 3.31 -8.67 -15.50
N THR A 122 3.79 -8.15 -16.61
CA THR A 122 3.00 -7.97 -17.83
C THR A 122 3.08 -9.13 -18.81
N GLU A 123 4.18 -9.87 -18.85
CA GLU A 123 4.40 -10.98 -19.80
C GLU A 123 4.98 -12.22 -19.08
N GLY A 124 4.83 -13.42 -19.65
CA GLY A 124 5.41 -14.66 -19.09
C GLY A 124 4.41 -15.82 -18.90
N GLU A 125 4.86 -16.88 -18.21
CA GLU A 125 4.16 -18.18 -18.14
C GLU A 125 2.79 -18.15 -17.42
N ILE A 126 2.46 -17.04 -16.74
CA ILE A 126 1.15 -16.82 -16.10
C ILE A 126 0.07 -16.50 -17.14
N PHE A 127 0.43 -15.87 -18.25
CA PHE A 127 -0.49 -15.54 -19.35
C PHE A 127 -0.53 -16.61 -20.46
N SER A 128 0.34 -17.62 -20.42
CA SER A 128 0.46 -18.62 -21.50
C SER A 128 -0.38 -19.90 -21.32
N LEU A 129 -1.31 -19.94 -20.37
CA LEU A 129 -2.26 -21.06 -20.21
C LEU A 129 -3.69 -20.59 -20.50
N GLY A 130 -3.99 -20.47 -21.79
CA GLY A 130 -5.32 -20.13 -22.30
C GLY A 130 -5.43 -20.17 -23.82
N THR A 131 -4.71 -21.08 -24.50
CA THR A 131 -4.98 -21.45 -25.90
C THR A 131 -5.33 -22.92 -25.98
#